data_AF-A0A7L2RXQ3-F1
#
_entry.id   AF-A0A7L2RXQ3-F1
#
_cell.length_a   1.000
_cell.length_b   1.000
_cell.length_c   1.000
_cell.angle_alpha   90.00
_cell.angle_beta   90.00
_cell.angle_gamma   90.00
#
_symmetry.space_group_name_H-M   'P 1'
#
loop_
_entity.id
_entity.type
_entity.pdbx_description
1 polymer ?
#
loop_
_entity_poly.entity_id
_entity_poly.type
_entity_poly.pdbx_seq_one_letter_code
_entity_poly.pdbx_strand_id
1 'polypeptide(L)'
;LQKLKEVAFPRAEELKEELLKRYAQDYAKYKEQESNFAPNLALQQQLEEEKTRVALMKQQQAEQEQFLAFEEMIRQQELEKERLRIVQEFGKPEPHLESLDGPLIPGMGKPPTDLTPNVPVSPVHPPKPPVVDRSLKPSALGSTETSAGVDVLRQVIVPRELCHKFLQLADANTARGVETCGILCGKLMRNEFTITHVIVPKQRGGPDCCSTESEEELFLIQDQHGLVTLGWIH
;
A
#
# COMPACT_ATOMS: atom_id res chain seq x y z
N LEU A 1 20.63 -75.69 -4.10
CA LEU A 1 21.21 -74.90 -5.21
C LEU A 1 20.32 -74.86 -6.46
N GLN A 2 19.70 -75.98 -6.86
CA GLN A 2 18.89 -76.05 -8.09
C GLN A 2 17.62 -75.17 -8.05
N LYS A 3 16.82 -75.23 -6.97
CA LYS A 3 15.64 -74.34 -6.78
C LYS A 3 15.96 -72.84 -6.77
N LEU A 4 17.15 -72.47 -6.31
CA LEU A 4 17.60 -71.07 -6.30
C LEU A 4 17.87 -70.59 -7.74
N LYS A 5 18.49 -71.44 -8.56
CA LYS A 5 18.78 -71.11 -9.96
C LYS A 5 17.56 -71.16 -10.88
N GLU A 6 16.69 -72.13 -10.69
CA GLU A 6 15.57 -72.38 -11.61
C GLU A 6 14.30 -71.59 -11.27
N VAL A 7 14.13 -71.13 -10.03
CA VAL A 7 12.88 -70.48 -9.58
C VAL A 7 13.14 -69.08 -9.03
N ALA A 8 14.12 -68.92 -8.14
CA ALA A 8 14.33 -67.64 -7.47
C ALA A 8 14.94 -66.57 -8.38
N PHE A 9 15.96 -66.89 -9.19
CA PHE A 9 16.55 -65.91 -10.12
C PHE A 9 15.59 -65.44 -11.23
N PRO A 10 14.84 -66.33 -11.91
CA PRO A 10 13.85 -65.89 -12.90
C PRO A 10 12.77 -65.00 -12.29
N ARG A 11 12.28 -65.37 -11.08
CA ARG A 11 11.29 -64.57 -10.38
C ARG A 11 11.82 -63.21 -9.93
N ALA A 12 13.10 -63.15 -9.55
CA ALA A 12 13.76 -61.89 -9.21
C ALA A 12 13.95 -60.98 -10.43
N GLU A 13 14.29 -61.53 -11.60
CA GLU A 13 14.37 -60.76 -12.84
C GLU A 13 13.00 -60.26 -13.29
N GLU A 14 11.93 -61.06 -13.20
CA GLU A 14 10.55 -60.60 -13.44
C GLU A 14 10.15 -59.44 -12.53
N LEU A 15 10.45 -59.57 -11.22
CA LEU A 15 10.16 -58.51 -10.25
C LEU A 15 10.97 -57.24 -10.52
N LYS A 16 12.24 -57.39 -10.91
CA LYS A 16 13.11 -56.27 -11.26
C LYS A 16 12.59 -55.51 -12.48
N GLU A 17 12.18 -56.21 -13.53
CA GLU A 17 11.59 -55.60 -14.73
C GLU A 17 10.30 -54.83 -14.41
N GLU A 18 9.40 -55.42 -13.62
CA GLU A 18 8.16 -54.75 -13.21
C GLU A 18 8.45 -53.52 -12.34
N LEU A 19 9.42 -53.60 -11.42
CA LEU A 19 9.83 -52.48 -10.57
C LEU A 19 10.45 -51.34 -11.40
N LEU A 20 11.31 -51.67 -12.36
CA LEU A 20 11.93 -50.71 -13.28
C LEU A 20 10.88 -49.99 -14.12
N LYS A 21 9.91 -50.74 -14.66
CA LYS A 21 8.80 -50.16 -15.42
C LYS A 21 7.97 -49.22 -14.56
N ARG A 22 7.66 -49.60 -13.31
CA ARG A 22 6.92 -48.75 -12.38
C ARG A 22 7.68 -47.49 -12.04
N TYR A 23 8.96 -47.61 -11.71
CA TYR A 23 9.83 -46.48 -11.40
C TYR A 23 9.95 -45.51 -12.58
N ALA A 24 10.10 -46.03 -13.80
CA ALA A 24 10.17 -45.19 -15.01
C ALA A 24 8.87 -44.39 -15.23
N GLN A 25 7.71 -45.00 -15.01
CA GLN A 25 6.42 -44.32 -15.10
C GLN A 25 6.26 -43.22 -14.03
N ASP A 26 6.59 -43.55 -12.79
CA ASP A 26 6.44 -42.60 -11.67
C ASP A 26 7.46 -41.45 -11.79
N TYR A 27 8.68 -41.73 -12.26
CA TYR A 27 9.69 -40.70 -12.56
C TYR A 27 9.26 -39.78 -13.71
N ALA A 28 8.66 -40.31 -14.77
CA ALA A 28 8.15 -39.49 -15.87
C ALA A 28 7.05 -38.52 -15.40
N LYS A 29 6.12 -38.99 -14.56
CA LYS A 29 5.09 -38.14 -13.96
C LYS A 29 5.67 -37.07 -13.05
N TYR A 30 6.65 -37.42 -12.21
CA TYR A 30 7.34 -36.46 -11.36
C TYR A 30 7.98 -35.34 -12.19
N LYS A 31 8.69 -35.69 -13.25
CA LYS A 31 9.36 -34.73 -14.13
C LYS A 31 8.38 -33.82 -14.87
N GLU A 32 7.24 -34.36 -15.31
CA GLU A 32 6.16 -33.58 -15.92
C GLU A 32 5.54 -32.61 -14.92
N GLN A 33 5.27 -33.06 -13.69
CA GLN A 33 4.74 -32.23 -12.62
C GLN A 33 5.71 -31.11 -12.23
N GLU A 34 7.00 -31.42 -12.09
CA GLU A 34 8.06 -30.46 -11.81
C GLU A 34 8.19 -29.41 -12.93
N SER A 35 8.16 -29.84 -14.20
CA SER A 35 8.21 -28.94 -15.35
C SER A 35 7.00 -28.01 -15.42
N ASN A 36 5.82 -28.48 -15.01
CA ASN A 36 4.59 -27.70 -15.03
C ASN A 36 4.43 -26.82 -13.78
N PHE A 37 5.14 -27.09 -12.69
CA PHE A 37 4.98 -26.35 -11.43
C PHE A 37 5.40 -24.89 -11.56
N ALA A 38 6.61 -24.63 -12.07
CA ALA A 38 7.14 -23.28 -12.24
C ALA A 38 6.27 -22.35 -13.14
N PRO A 39 5.84 -22.76 -14.35
CA PRO A 39 4.98 -21.91 -15.18
C PRO A 39 3.58 -21.72 -14.58
N ASN A 40 3.00 -22.72 -13.91
CA ASN A 40 1.72 -22.55 -13.22
C ASN A 40 1.82 -21.55 -12.07
N LEU A 41 2.89 -21.62 -11.28
CA LEU A 41 3.12 -20.66 -10.19
C LEU A 41 3.31 -19.24 -10.72
N ALA A 42 4.10 -19.07 -11.79
CA ALA A 42 4.30 -17.77 -12.42
C ALA A 42 3.00 -17.20 -13.00
N LEU A 43 2.17 -18.03 -13.63
CA LEU A 43 0.86 -17.63 -14.15
C LEU A 43 -0.08 -17.21 -13.01
N GLN A 44 -0.08 -17.93 -11.89
CA GLN A 44 -0.88 -17.58 -10.72
C GLN A 44 -0.47 -16.23 -10.13
N GLN A 45 0.84 -15.97 -10.01
CA GLN A 45 1.36 -14.67 -9.55
C GLN A 45 0.94 -13.53 -10.48
N GLN A 46 1.06 -13.71 -11.80
CA GLN A 46 0.63 -12.70 -12.77
C GLN A 46 -0.86 -12.38 -12.67
N LEU A 47 -1.70 -13.41 -12.46
CA LEU A 47 -3.14 -13.23 -12.27
C LEU A 47 -3.46 -12.47 -10.98
N GLU A 48 -2.72 -12.71 -9.90
CA GLU A 48 -2.91 -12.00 -8.62
C GLU A 48 -2.46 -10.54 -8.70
N GLU A 49 -1.33 -10.27 -9.37
CA GLU A 49 -0.84 -8.91 -9.63
C GLU A 49 -1.82 -8.11 -10.50
N GLU A 50 -2.33 -8.74 -11.58
CA GLU A 50 -3.30 -8.11 -12.48
C GLU A 50 -4.61 -7.80 -11.76
N LYS A 51 -5.14 -8.75 -10.98
CA LYS A 51 -6.34 -8.54 -10.16
C LYS A 51 -6.15 -7.38 -9.19
N THR A 52 -5.01 -7.30 -8.54
CA THR A 52 -4.70 -6.23 -7.58
C THR A 52 -4.64 -4.87 -8.29
N ARG A 53 -4.00 -4.82 -9.46
CA ARG A 53 -3.92 -3.61 -10.29
C ARG A 53 -5.30 -3.14 -10.74
N VAL A 54 -6.15 -4.06 -11.22
CA VAL A 54 -7.52 -3.74 -11.66
C VAL A 54 -8.37 -3.29 -10.48
N ALA A 55 -8.28 -3.95 -9.32
CA ALA A 55 -9.00 -3.55 -8.13
C ALA A 55 -8.64 -2.13 -7.69
N LEU A 56 -7.35 -1.80 -7.67
CA LEU A 56 -6.88 -0.45 -7.33
C LEU A 56 -7.36 0.60 -8.34
N MET A 57 -7.26 0.31 -9.64
CA MET A 57 -7.72 1.22 -10.69
C MET A 57 -9.24 1.48 -10.58
N LYS A 58 -10.02 0.43 -10.32
CA LYS A 58 -11.46 0.53 -10.11
C LYS A 58 -11.82 1.33 -8.86
N GLN A 59 -11.05 1.17 -7.77
CA GLN A 59 -11.23 1.95 -6.55
C GLN A 59 -10.96 3.45 -6.82
N GLN A 60 -9.84 3.78 -7.46
CA GLN A 60 -9.51 5.17 -7.81
C GLN A 60 -10.57 5.80 -8.70
N GLN A 61 -11.09 5.05 -9.68
CA GLN A 61 -12.17 5.51 -10.54
C GLN A 61 -13.45 5.77 -9.73
N ALA A 62 -13.84 4.86 -8.83
CA ALA A 62 -15.02 5.03 -7.98
C ALA A 62 -14.88 6.25 -7.04
N GLU A 63 -13.69 6.49 -6.47
CA GLU A 63 -13.40 7.66 -5.64
C GLU A 63 -13.50 8.96 -6.46
N GLN A 64 -12.98 8.96 -7.70
CA GLN A 64 -13.09 10.12 -8.59
C GLN A 64 -14.53 10.40 -9.00
N GLU A 65 -15.32 9.35 -9.31
CA GLU A 65 -16.74 9.48 -9.61
C GLU A 65 -17.53 9.99 -8.39
N GLN A 66 -17.23 9.48 -7.20
CA GLN A 66 -17.85 9.94 -5.95
C GLN A 66 -17.51 11.42 -5.68
N PHE A 67 -16.27 11.83 -5.92
CA PHE A 67 -15.84 13.22 -5.78
C PHE A 67 -16.59 14.14 -6.76
N LEU A 68 -16.68 13.77 -8.04
CA LEU A 68 -17.41 14.54 -9.04
C LEU A 68 -18.91 14.63 -8.72
N ALA A 69 -19.52 13.53 -8.27
CA ALA A 69 -20.91 13.52 -7.85
C ALA A 69 -21.15 14.45 -6.64
N PHE A 70 -20.20 14.49 -5.70
CA PHE A 70 -20.27 15.41 -4.57
C PHE A 70 -20.15 16.89 -5.00
N GLU A 71 -19.20 17.20 -5.90
CA GLU A 71 -19.03 18.55 -6.43
C GLU A 71 -20.28 19.04 -7.19
N GLU A 72 -20.89 18.16 -7.99
CA GLU A 72 -22.13 18.46 -8.71
C GLU A 72 -23.30 18.71 -7.73
N MET A 73 -23.40 17.91 -6.67
CA MET A 73 -24.41 18.10 -5.63
C MET A 73 -24.28 19.46 -4.93
N ILE A 74 -23.06 19.87 -4.57
CA ILE A 74 -22.79 21.19 -3.97
C ILE A 74 -23.23 22.30 -4.93
N ARG A 75 -22.85 22.19 -6.20
CA ARG A 75 -23.23 23.18 -7.24
C ARG A 75 -24.74 23.29 -7.41
N GLN A 76 -25.48 22.17 -7.40
CA GLN A 76 -26.94 22.19 -7.46
C GLN A 76 -27.55 22.86 -6.22
N GLN A 77 -27.01 22.60 -5.03
CA GLN A 77 -27.51 23.20 -3.79
C GLN A 77 -27.29 24.72 -3.77
N GLU A 78 -26.16 25.20 -4.30
CA GLU A 78 -25.91 26.64 -4.46
C GLU A 78 -26.90 27.30 -5.43
N LEU A 79 -27.16 26.66 -6.58
CA LEU A 79 -28.16 27.12 -7.55
C LEU A 79 -29.57 27.17 -6.94
N GLU A 80 -29.96 26.16 -6.16
CA GLU A 80 -31.26 26.14 -5.48
C GLU A 80 -31.37 27.22 -4.41
N LYS A 81 -30.31 27.43 -3.61
CA LYS A 81 -30.23 28.53 -2.63
C LYS A 81 -30.35 29.90 -3.30
N GLU A 82 -29.67 30.11 -4.41
CA GLU A 82 -29.74 31.36 -5.16
C GLU A 82 -31.14 31.56 -5.77
N ARG A 83 -31.73 30.50 -6.34
CA ARG A 83 -33.12 30.53 -6.85
C ARG A 83 -34.11 30.89 -5.73
N LEU A 84 -33.92 30.34 -4.53
CA LEU A 84 -34.78 30.64 -3.37
C LEU A 84 -34.60 32.10 -2.91
N ARG A 85 -33.37 32.61 -2.91
CA ARG A 85 -33.08 34.03 -2.62
C ARG A 85 -33.81 34.96 -3.59
N ILE A 86 -33.70 34.70 -4.89
CA ILE A 86 -34.38 35.52 -5.93
C ILE A 86 -35.91 35.48 -5.73
N VAL A 87 -36.50 34.31 -5.46
CA VAL A 87 -37.94 34.20 -5.20
C VAL A 87 -38.36 34.95 -3.93
N GLN A 88 -37.54 34.93 -2.88
CA GLN A 88 -37.82 35.70 -1.66
C GLN A 88 -37.75 37.22 -1.89
N GLU A 89 -36.80 37.67 -2.71
CA GLU A 89 -36.56 39.08 -2.98
C GLU A 89 -37.59 39.69 -3.94
N PHE A 90 -38.10 38.91 -4.90
CA PHE A 90 -39.04 39.37 -5.93
C PHE A 90 -40.47 38.79 -5.82
N GLY A 91 -40.75 37.96 -4.82
CA GLY A 91 -42.01 37.20 -4.69
C GLY A 91 -43.09 37.80 -3.77
N LYS A 92 -42.94 39.03 -3.27
CA LYS A 92 -44.05 39.69 -2.55
C LYS A 92 -45.13 40.15 -3.55
N PRO A 93 -46.39 39.69 -3.43
CA PRO A 93 -47.51 40.37 -4.10
C PRO A 93 -47.78 41.67 -3.32
N GLU A 94 -47.59 42.83 -3.95
CA GLU A 94 -48.06 44.09 -3.37
C GLU A 94 -49.60 44.11 -3.34
N PRO A 95 -50.21 44.44 -2.20
CA PRO A 95 -51.65 44.67 -2.13
C PRO A 95 -51.94 46.13 -2.55
N HIS A 96 -52.60 46.26 -3.70
CA HIS A 96 -53.50 47.34 -4.16
C HIS A 96 -53.15 48.81 -3.85
N LEU A 97 -52.98 49.61 -4.91
CA LEU A 97 -53.52 50.98 -4.96
C LEU A 97 -54.06 51.28 -6.37
N GLU A 98 -55.36 51.53 -6.45
CA GLU A 98 -56.01 52.13 -7.62
C GLU A 98 -55.55 53.60 -7.77
N SER A 99 -55.45 54.09 -9.03
CA SER A 99 -55.91 55.42 -9.48
C SER A 99 -55.03 56.03 -10.60
N LEU A 100 -55.65 56.09 -11.79
CA LEU A 100 -55.60 57.08 -12.88
C LEU A 100 -54.30 57.62 -13.52
N ASP A 101 -54.46 57.79 -14.85
CA ASP A 101 -53.82 58.71 -15.81
C ASP A 101 -52.43 58.41 -16.39
N GLY A 102 -52.40 58.13 -17.70
CA GLY A 102 -51.25 58.44 -18.57
C GLY A 102 -51.29 59.91 -19.05
N PRO A 103 -50.55 60.32 -20.11
CA PRO A 103 -49.46 59.66 -20.84
C PRO A 103 -48.20 60.55 -20.96
N LEU A 104 -47.11 60.06 -21.59
CA LEU A 104 -46.30 60.76 -22.64
C LEU A 104 -44.92 60.09 -22.85
N ILE A 105 -44.71 59.54 -24.04
CA ILE A 105 -43.40 59.30 -24.71
C ILE A 105 -43.02 60.64 -25.37
N PRO A 106 -41.76 61.17 -25.37
CA PRO A 106 -40.67 60.70 -26.26
C PRO A 106 -39.19 61.02 -25.89
N GLY A 107 -38.25 60.23 -26.45
CA GLY A 107 -36.82 60.57 -26.43
C GLY A 107 -35.90 59.56 -27.13
N MET A 108 -35.91 59.56 -28.47
CA MET A 108 -34.96 58.85 -29.32
C MET A 108 -33.52 59.38 -29.14
N GLY A 109 -32.53 58.48 -29.21
CA GLY A 109 -31.12 58.86 -29.39
C GLY A 109 -30.13 57.69 -29.36
N LYS A 110 -29.80 57.15 -30.53
CA LYS A 110 -28.50 56.53 -30.88
C LYS A 110 -27.95 57.31 -32.08
N PRO A 111 -26.66 57.25 -32.46
CA PRO A 111 -25.39 57.10 -31.72
C PRO A 111 -24.40 58.26 -32.12
N PRO A 112 -23.12 58.22 -31.74
CA PRO A 112 -22.11 58.28 -32.81
C PRO A 112 -20.88 57.37 -32.63
N THR A 113 -20.31 57.09 -33.80
CA THR A 113 -19.21 56.23 -34.20
C THR A 113 -17.82 56.84 -33.92
N ASP A 114 -16.84 55.93 -33.82
CA ASP A 114 -15.39 56.07 -34.08
C ASP A 114 -14.53 56.93 -33.12
N LEU A 115 -13.50 56.33 -32.54
CA LEU A 115 -12.14 56.27 -33.10
C LEU A 115 -11.20 55.42 -32.19
N THR A 116 -10.33 54.64 -32.84
CA THR A 116 -9.23 53.77 -32.36
C THR A 116 -8.11 54.57 -31.63
N PRO A 117 -7.03 54.00 -30.99
CA PRO A 117 -6.32 52.76 -31.39
C PRO A 117 -5.56 51.90 -30.35
N ASN A 118 -5.06 50.77 -30.88
CA ASN A 118 -3.79 50.09 -30.59
C ASN A 118 -3.72 49.03 -29.47
N VAL A 119 -3.77 47.76 -29.87
CA VAL A 119 -3.22 46.63 -29.09
C VAL A 119 -2.31 45.83 -30.03
N PRO A 120 -1.00 45.67 -29.74
CA PRO A 120 -0.16 44.73 -30.45
C PRO A 120 -0.41 43.30 -29.95
N VAL A 121 -0.59 42.42 -30.92
CA VAL A 121 -0.64 40.96 -30.81
C VAL A 121 0.67 40.43 -30.19
N SER A 122 0.58 39.46 -29.30
CA SER A 122 1.70 38.55 -28.98
C SER A 122 1.20 37.10 -28.95
N PRO A 123 1.98 36.12 -29.45
CA PRO A 123 1.51 34.76 -29.67
C PRO A 123 1.56 33.91 -28.39
N VAL A 124 0.52 33.11 -28.21
CA VAL A 124 0.38 32.11 -27.15
C VAL A 124 1.36 30.96 -27.38
N HIS A 125 2.24 30.71 -26.41
CA HIS A 125 2.97 29.44 -26.27
C HIS A 125 2.30 28.56 -25.21
N PRO A 126 2.26 27.22 -25.39
CA PRO A 126 1.68 26.30 -24.41
C PRO A 126 2.56 26.19 -23.15
N PRO A 127 1.97 25.95 -21.96
CA PRO A 127 2.71 25.94 -20.70
C PRO A 127 3.58 24.69 -20.60
N LYS A 128 4.87 24.89 -20.31
CA LYS A 128 5.79 23.82 -19.88
C LYS A 128 5.46 23.45 -18.42
N PRO A 129 5.62 22.17 -18.01
CA PRO A 129 5.41 21.78 -16.62
C PRO A 129 6.39 22.52 -15.69
N PRO A 130 5.98 22.84 -14.45
CA PRO A 130 6.82 23.60 -13.53
C PRO A 130 8.08 22.81 -13.19
N VAL A 131 9.22 23.47 -13.32
CA VAL A 131 10.51 22.97 -12.81
C VAL A 131 10.41 23.00 -11.29
N VAL A 132 10.40 21.83 -10.68
CA VAL A 132 10.47 21.69 -9.22
C VAL A 132 11.90 22.01 -8.79
N ASP A 133 12.09 23.22 -8.25
CA ASP A 133 13.34 23.58 -7.58
C ASP A 133 13.45 22.84 -6.25
N ARG A 134 14.44 21.94 -6.15
CA ARG A 134 14.73 21.15 -4.94
C ARG A 134 15.72 21.83 -4.01
N SER A 135 16.15 23.07 -4.32
CA SER A 135 17.12 23.83 -3.53
C SER A 135 16.66 24.14 -2.11
N LEU A 136 15.33 24.12 -1.87
CA LEU A 136 14.72 24.38 -0.56
C LEU A 136 14.33 23.11 0.21
N LYS A 137 14.69 21.91 -0.27
CA LYS A 137 14.45 20.69 0.52
C LYS A 137 15.36 20.74 1.75
N PRO A 138 14.83 20.72 3.00
CA PRO A 138 15.67 20.68 4.18
C PRO A 138 16.53 19.42 4.13
N SER A 139 17.81 19.58 3.82
CA SER A 139 18.81 18.56 4.09
C SER A 139 18.89 18.49 5.60
N ALA A 140 18.80 17.28 6.16
CA ALA A 140 18.76 17.01 7.59
C ALA A 140 19.85 17.81 8.32
N LEU A 141 19.45 18.94 8.91
CA LEU A 141 20.32 19.82 9.65
C LEU A 141 20.40 19.25 11.08
N GLY A 142 21.33 18.33 11.28
CA GLY A 142 21.82 17.94 12.59
C GLY A 142 23.25 18.43 12.74
N SER A 143 23.43 19.66 13.21
CA SER A 143 24.70 20.17 13.78
C SER A 143 25.10 19.25 14.94
N THR A 144 26.36 18.90 15.22
CA THR A 144 27.67 19.46 14.89
C THR A 144 28.70 18.37 15.24
N GLU A 145 29.82 18.32 14.51
CA GLU A 145 31.09 17.69 14.93
C GLU A 145 31.12 16.14 14.98
N THR A 146 31.22 15.47 13.81
CA THR A 146 32.26 14.46 13.50
C THR A 146 32.02 13.88 12.10
N SER A 147 32.99 14.15 11.21
CA SER A 147 33.32 13.48 9.94
C SER A 147 32.25 13.31 8.84
N ALA A 148 32.54 14.00 7.74
CA ALA A 148 32.16 13.71 6.38
C ALA A 148 32.08 12.21 6.02
N GLY A 149 31.03 11.84 5.26
CA GLY A 149 31.10 10.79 4.24
C GLY A 149 31.06 9.32 4.70
N VAL A 150 30.76 9.03 5.96
CA VAL A 150 30.54 7.66 6.45
C VAL A 150 29.11 7.54 6.96
N ASP A 151 28.40 6.51 6.54
CA ASP A 151 27.07 6.16 7.04
C ASP A 151 27.16 5.82 8.53
N VAL A 152 27.07 6.84 9.40
CA VAL A 152 27.17 6.66 10.85
C VAL A 152 25.86 6.05 11.33
N LEU A 153 25.87 4.73 11.54
CA LEU A 153 24.75 4.03 12.16
C LEU A 153 24.51 4.58 13.57
N ARG A 154 23.23 4.87 13.87
CA ARG A 154 22.82 5.27 15.21
C ARG A 154 23.04 4.12 16.21
N GLN A 155 23.43 4.47 17.43
CA GLN A 155 23.64 3.50 18.50
C GLN A 155 22.33 2.84 18.92
N VAL A 156 22.39 1.55 19.26
CA VAL A 156 21.28 0.76 19.83
C VAL A 156 21.68 0.23 21.20
N ILE A 157 20.94 0.60 22.24
CA ILE A 157 21.10 0.11 23.59
C ILE A 157 20.24 -1.14 23.80
N VAL A 158 20.92 -2.23 24.16
CA VAL A 158 20.31 -3.54 24.44
C VAL A 158 20.34 -3.78 25.96
N PRO A 159 19.18 -3.98 26.61
CA PRO A 159 19.14 -4.33 28.03
C PRO A 159 19.92 -5.63 28.30
N ARG A 160 20.78 -5.63 29.33
CA ARG A 160 21.63 -6.78 29.67
C ARG A 160 20.85 -8.06 29.96
N GLU A 161 19.64 -7.93 30.49
CA GLU A 161 18.78 -9.06 30.85
C GLU A 161 17.98 -9.62 29.66
N LEU A 162 18.02 -8.96 28.49
CA LEU A 162 17.16 -9.29 27.34
C LEU A 162 17.33 -10.74 26.91
N CYS A 163 18.56 -11.16 26.63
CA CYS A 163 18.82 -12.52 26.16
C CYS A 163 18.43 -13.58 27.20
N HIS A 164 18.67 -13.31 28.49
CA HIS A 164 18.33 -14.25 29.55
C HIS A 164 16.81 -14.43 29.70
N LYS A 165 16.05 -13.32 29.68
CA LYS A 165 14.58 -13.38 29.74
C LYS A 165 14.00 -14.03 28.49
N PHE A 166 14.59 -13.78 27.32
CA PHE A 166 14.15 -14.42 26.07
C PHE A 166 14.38 -15.95 26.10
N LEU A 167 15.55 -16.40 26.54
CA LEU A 167 15.84 -17.83 26.69
C LEU A 167 14.89 -18.51 27.67
N GLN A 168 14.52 -17.86 28.78
CA GLN A 168 13.52 -18.39 29.71
C GLN A 168 12.13 -18.55 29.07
N LEU A 169 11.73 -17.64 28.18
CA LEU A 169 10.47 -17.75 27.43
C LEU A 169 10.53 -18.85 26.35
N ALA A 170 11.68 -19.02 25.71
CA ALA A 170 11.90 -20.00 24.66
C ALA A 170 12.17 -21.42 25.17
N ASP A 171 12.48 -21.59 26.48
CA ASP A 171 12.95 -22.84 27.08
C ASP A 171 12.11 -24.08 26.70
N ALA A 172 10.78 -23.97 26.75
CA ALA A 172 9.88 -25.07 26.39
C ALA A 172 10.00 -25.49 24.90
N ASN A 173 10.25 -24.54 24.01
CA ASN A 173 10.46 -24.80 22.59
C ASN A 173 11.89 -25.31 22.34
N THR A 174 12.88 -24.72 23.00
CA THR A 174 14.28 -25.17 22.93
C THR A 174 14.43 -26.61 23.42
N ALA A 175 13.75 -27.00 24.50
CA ALA A 175 13.73 -28.37 25.00
C ALA A 175 13.13 -29.38 23.99
N ARG A 176 12.29 -28.91 23.07
CA ARG A 176 11.71 -29.70 21.97
C ARG A 176 12.52 -29.62 20.67
N GLY A 177 13.62 -28.87 20.64
CA GLY A 177 14.39 -28.60 19.43
C GLY A 177 13.60 -27.77 18.42
N VAL A 178 12.86 -26.76 18.88
CA VAL A 178 12.05 -25.86 18.06
C VAL A 178 12.53 -24.43 18.27
N GLU A 179 12.87 -23.72 17.19
CA GLU A 179 13.24 -22.30 17.25
C GLU A 179 12.07 -21.41 17.66
N THR A 180 12.37 -20.28 18.28
CA THR A 180 11.39 -19.27 18.70
C THR A 180 11.94 -17.91 18.34
N CYS A 181 11.20 -17.08 17.62
CA CYS A 181 11.57 -15.69 17.34
C CYS A 181 10.85 -14.68 18.24
N GLY A 182 11.50 -13.54 18.45
CA GLY A 182 10.95 -12.35 19.08
C GLY A 182 11.36 -11.09 18.32
N ILE A 183 10.48 -10.10 18.29
CA ILE A 183 10.69 -8.81 17.63
C ILE A 183 11.17 -7.80 18.65
N LEU A 184 12.34 -7.21 18.39
CA LEU A 184 12.96 -6.22 19.27
C LEU A 184 12.37 -4.85 18.97
N CYS A 185 11.69 -4.29 19.96
CA CYS A 185 10.96 -3.03 19.84
C CYS A 185 11.50 -2.00 20.82
N GLY A 186 11.57 -0.75 20.38
CA GLY A 186 12.20 0.30 21.18
C GLY A 186 11.73 1.70 20.86
N LYS A 187 12.45 2.68 21.40
CA LYS A 187 12.21 4.11 21.19
C LYS A 187 13.52 4.79 20.81
N LEU A 188 13.41 5.84 20.01
CA LEU A 188 14.51 6.73 19.66
C LEU A 188 14.51 7.93 20.62
N MET A 189 15.60 8.11 21.37
CA MET A 189 15.78 9.23 22.29
C MET A 189 17.19 9.79 22.12
N ARG A 190 17.34 11.12 21.92
CA ARG A 190 18.65 11.78 21.79
C ARG A 190 19.56 11.14 20.73
N ASN A 191 19.00 10.80 19.57
CA ASN A 191 19.69 10.15 18.45
C ASN A 191 20.24 8.73 18.76
N GLU A 192 19.75 8.09 19.83
CA GLU A 192 20.09 6.72 20.23
C GLU A 192 18.81 5.89 20.34
N PHE A 193 18.84 4.66 19.83
CA PHE A 193 17.75 3.71 19.99
C PHE A 193 17.92 2.93 21.29
N THR A 194 16.85 2.75 22.04
CA THR A 194 16.84 1.88 23.23
C THR A 194 15.78 0.80 23.04
N ILE A 195 16.19 -0.46 23.11
CA ILE A 195 15.26 -1.59 23.13
C ILE A 195 14.56 -1.60 24.49
N THR A 196 13.23 -1.62 24.46
CA THR A 196 12.40 -1.57 25.68
C THR A 196 11.44 -2.75 25.76
N HIS A 197 11.08 -3.34 24.62
CA HIS A 197 10.10 -4.42 24.52
C HIS A 197 10.65 -5.53 23.62
N VAL A 198 10.37 -6.77 23.98
CA VAL A 198 10.50 -7.93 23.09
C VAL A 198 9.10 -8.49 22.92
N ILE A 199 8.59 -8.45 21.71
CA ILE A 199 7.27 -9.00 21.38
C ILE A 199 7.49 -10.39 20.80
N VAL A 200 6.96 -11.42 21.44
CA VAL A 200 6.97 -12.80 20.93
C VAL A 200 5.64 -12.99 20.18
N PRO A 201 5.62 -12.86 18.84
CA PRO A 201 4.38 -13.00 18.10
C PRO A 201 3.92 -14.47 18.09
N LYS A 202 2.68 -14.67 17.66
CA LYS A 202 2.24 -15.99 17.21
C LYS A 202 3.18 -16.44 16.09
N GLN A 203 3.59 -17.70 16.12
CA GLN A 203 4.63 -18.19 15.23
C GLN A 203 4.59 -19.71 15.08
N ARG A 204 5.13 -20.21 13.98
CA ARG A 204 5.46 -21.63 13.78
C ARG A 204 6.98 -21.79 13.75
N GLY A 205 7.51 -22.53 14.72
CA GLY A 205 8.92 -22.92 14.77
C GLY A 205 9.14 -24.35 14.26
N GLY A 206 10.28 -24.55 13.60
CA GLY A 206 10.90 -25.84 13.29
C GLY A 206 12.30 -25.93 13.90
N PRO A 207 13.09 -26.97 13.57
CA PRO A 207 14.42 -27.16 14.13
C PRO A 207 15.45 -26.09 13.78
N ASP A 208 15.34 -25.54 12.55
CA ASP A 208 16.28 -24.56 11.98
C ASP A 208 15.54 -23.37 11.35
N CYS A 209 14.28 -23.14 11.72
CA CYS A 209 13.49 -22.02 11.21
C CYS A 209 12.37 -21.60 12.15
N CYS A 210 11.96 -20.34 12.04
CA CYS A 210 10.77 -19.82 12.69
C CYS A 210 10.06 -18.82 11.75
N SER A 211 8.73 -18.88 11.69
CA SER A 211 7.92 -17.97 10.88
C SER A 211 6.85 -17.32 11.75
N THR A 212 6.78 -16.00 11.70
CA THR A 212 5.77 -15.20 12.40
C THR A 212 4.40 -15.35 11.73
N GLU A 213 3.36 -15.32 12.56
CA GLU A 213 1.97 -15.32 12.14
C GLU A 213 1.25 -14.11 12.75
N SER A 214 0.17 -13.65 12.10
CA SER A 214 -0.64 -12.52 12.56
C SER A 214 0.15 -11.23 12.81
N GLU A 215 0.86 -10.75 11.78
CA GLU A 215 1.64 -9.50 11.83
C GLU A 215 0.76 -8.26 12.10
N GLU A 216 -0.54 -8.34 11.84
CA GLU A 216 -1.50 -7.29 12.18
C GLU A 216 -1.58 -7.03 13.69
N GLU A 217 -1.50 -8.07 14.53
CA GLU A 217 -1.52 -7.91 15.99
C GLU A 217 -0.22 -7.28 16.48
N LEU A 218 0.92 -7.69 15.91
CA LEU A 218 2.23 -7.10 16.18
C LEU A 218 2.22 -5.60 15.85
N PHE A 219 1.72 -5.23 14.67
CA PHE A 219 1.63 -3.84 14.25
C PHE A 219 0.77 -3.00 15.21
N LEU A 220 -0.40 -3.50 15.61
CA LEU A 220 -1.29 -2.79 16.55
C LEU A 220 -0.63 -2.54 17.90
N ILE A 221 0.11 -3.51 18.44
CA ILE A 221 0.85 -3.34 19.70
C ILE A 221 1.97 -2.30 19.53
N GLN A 222 2.69 -2.33 18.41
CA GLN A 222 3.77 -1.37 18.14
C GLN A 222 3.23 0.05 18.01
N ASP A 223 2.15 0.24 17.25
CA ASP A 223 1.51 1.54 17.04
C ASP A 223 0.94 2.12 18.35
N GLN A 224 0.17 1.30 19.09
CA GLN A 224 -0.44 1.70 20.36
C GLN A 224 0.60 2.18 21.40
N HIS A 225 1.77 1.55 21.43
CA HIS A 225 2.83 1.89 22.38
C HIS A 225 3.89 2.87 21.82
N GLY A 226 3.73 3.28 20.55
CA GLY A 226 4.68 4.14 19.84
C GLY A 226 6.08 3.54 19.78
N LEU A 227 6.17 2.27 19.40
CA LEU A 227 7.41 1.50 19.33
C LEU A 227 7.92 1.40 17.89
N VAL A 228 9.25 1.46 17.74
CA VAL A 228 9.93 1.19 16.47
C VAL A 228 10.53 -0.21 16.49
N THR A 229 10.43 -0.93 15.38
CA THR A 229 11.15 -2.19 15.17
C THR A 229 12.64 -1.91 15.02
N LEU A 230 13.45 -2.51 15.89
CA LEU A 230 14.91 -2.36 15.93
C LEU A 230 15.66 -3.61 15.47
N GLY A 231 14.95 -4.73 15.37
CA GLY A 231 15.52 -6.01 14.95
C GLY A 231 14.69 -7.18 15.45
N TRP A 232 15.32 -8.33 15.51
CA TRP A 232 14.71 -9.59 15.93
C TRP A 232 15.76 -10.45 16.64
N ILE A 233 15.30 -11.42 17.40
CA ILE A 233 16.09 -12.44 18.12
C ILE A 233 15.42 -13.78 17.87
N HIS A 234 16.19 -14.86 17.65
CA HIS A 234 15.69 -16.23 17.55
C HIS A 234 16.66 -17.21 18.22
#